data_AF-A0A9X9A3M5-F1
#
_entry.id   AF-A0A9X9A3M5-F1
#
_cell.length_a   1.000
_cell.length_b   1.000
_cell.length_c   1.000
_cell.angle_alpha   90.00
_cell.angle_beta   90.00
_cell.angle_gamma   90.00
#
_symmetry.space_group_name_H-M   'P 1'
#
loop_
_entity.id
_entity.type
_entity.pdbx_description
1 polymer ?
#
loop_
_entity_poly.entity_id
_entity_poly.type
_entity_poly.pdbx_seq_one_letter_code
_entity_poly.pdbx_strand_id
1 'polypeptide(L)'
;MHSTYFYRMDGVVKLFLFIFCMTLTFLFFDFRVLLILFIIGCIGLSIAKIPFRKILIVFSVIFTFSLLNSVMILFITPTHGSELTESYTVFLHVGYATITYETLFYAATLSLKYFTLLPFTLLFIYTTDPSEFVSSLSKLGIHYKITYAINIALRYIPDIQSEYKIIKHAQEARGVAFEKGEASLWVRMK
;
A
#
# COMPACT_ATOMS: atom_id res chain seq x y z
N MET A 1 -8.28 22.01 7.40
CA MET A 1 -8.37 20.76 6.59
C MET A 1 -8.92 19.59 7.43
N HIS A 2 -9.82 19.84 8.41
CA HIS A 2 -10.23 18.86 9.44
C HIS A 2 -11.76 18.72 9.60
N SER A 3 -12.54 18.89 8.53
CA SER A 3 -14.01 18.81 8.60
C SER A 3 -14.64 17.81 7.62
N THR A 4 -13.88 16.79 7.21
CA THR A 4 -14.42 15.73 6.34
C THR A 4 -15.09 14.65 7.18
N TYR A 5 -16.25 14.13 6.73
CA TYR A 5 -16.99 13.04 7.39
C TYR A 5 -16.12 11.84 7.78
N PHE A 6 -15.19 11.44 6.91
CA PHE A 6 -14.26 10.35 7.21
C PHE A 6 -13.35 10.63 8.41
N TYR A 7 -12.95 11.89 8.65
CA TYR A 7 -12.11 12.21 9.80
C TYR A 7 -12.86 12.06 11.13
N ARG A 8 -14.20 12.19 11.13
CA ARG A 8 -15.04 12.12 12.32
C ARG A 8 -15.49 10.70 12.68
N MET A 9 -15.26 9.72 11.82
CA MET A 9 -15.61 8.32 12.09
C MET A 9 -14.64 7.70 13.09
N ASP A 10 -15.16 6.88 14.01
CA ASP A 10 -14.35 6.08 14.93
C ASP A 10 -13.36 5.19 14.15
N GLY A 11 -12.11 5.14 14.59
CA GLY A 11 -11.04 4.32 14.00
C GLY A 11 -11.40 2.84 13.85
N VAL A 12 -12.25 2.29 14.72
CA VAL A 12 -12.73 0.90 14.62
C VAL A 12 -13.54 0.70 13.35
N VAL A 13 -14.43 1.64 13.02
CA VAL A 13 -15.28 1.55 11.83
C VAL A 13 -14.42 1.69 10.57
N LYS A 14 -13.45 2.61 10.57
CA LYS A 14 -12.49 2.77 9.46
C LYS A 14 -11.69 1.49 9.24
N LEU A 15 -11.22 0.87 10.33
CA LEU A 15 -10.43 -0.34 10.26
C LEU A 15 -11.26 -1.55 9.84
N PHE A 16 -12.49 -1.68 10.35
CA PHE A 16 -13.41 -2.73 9.89
C PHE A 16 -13.73 -2.57 8.41
N LEU A 17 -14.03 -1.34 7.96
CA LEU A 17 -14.25 -1.04 6.54
C LEU A 17 -13.02 -1.36 5.70
N PHE A 18 -11.83 -0.99 6.16
CA PHE A 18 -10.57 -1.31 5.48
C PHE A 18 -10.38 -2.82 5.34
N ILE A 19 -10.47 -3.57 6.44
CA ILE A 19 -10.33 -5.04 6.41
C ILE A 19 -11.39 -5.66 5.52
N PHE A 20 -12.66 -5.24 5.65
CA PHE A 20 -13.77 -5.75 4.85
C PHE A 20 -13.53 -5.54 3.35
N CYS A 21 -13.17 -4.32 2.92
CA CYS A 21 -12.87 -4.02 1.52
C CYS A 21 -11.63 -4.79 1.01
N MET A 22 -10.60 -4.97 1.84
CA MET A 22 -9.41 -5.76 1.49
C MET A 22 -9.76 -7.24 1.33
N THR A 23 -10.53 -7.82 2.24
CA THR A 23 -11.00 -9.21 2.17
C THR A 23 -11.89 -9.44 0.95
N LEU A 24 -12.83 -8.53 0.66
CA LEU A 24 -13.64 -8.59 -0.57
C LEU A 24 -12.76 -8.60 -1.81
N THR A 25 -11.80 -7.66 -1.89
CA THR A 25 -10.89 -7.58 -3.05
C THR A 25 -10.08 -8.87 -3.21
N PHE A 26 -9.69 -9.52 -2.11
CA PHE A 26 -8.96 -10.78 -2.16
C PHE A 26 -9.83 -11.96 -2.60
N LEU A 27 -11.04 -12.08 -2.07
CA LEU A 27 -11.96 -13.19 -2.31
C LEU A 27 -12.52 -13.21 -3.74
N PHE A 28 -12.78 -12.04 -4.31
CA PHE A 28 -13.31 -11.93 -5.67
C PHE A 28 -12.19 -11.86 -6.73
N PHE A 29 -12.39 -12.58 -7.84
CA PHE A 29 -11.59 -12.49 -9.06
C PHE A 29 -12.39 -11.95 -10.25
N ASP A 30 -13.64 -11.54 -10.04
CA ASP A 30 -14.47 -10.96 -11.09
C ASP A 30 -14.06 -9.52 -11.41
N PHE A 31 -13.68 -9.27 -12.66
CA PHE A 31 -13.28 -7.94 -13.15
C PHE A 31 -14.32 -6.86 -12.84
N ARG A 32 -15.62 -7.18 -12.98
CA ARG A 32 -16.72 -6.23 -12.74
C ARG A 32 -16.82 -5.83 -11.27
N VAL A 33 -16.68 -6.80 -10.36
CA VAL A 33 -16.74 -6.57 -8.91
C VAL A 33 -15.55 -5.71 -8.48
N LEU A 34 -14.35 -6.02 -8.98
CA LEU A 34 -13.15 -5.23 -8.74
C LEU A 34 -13.28 -3.79 -9.26
N LEU A 35 -13.86 -3.61 -10.46
CA LEU A 35 -14.07 -2.28 -11.03
C LEU A 35 -15.04 -1.44 -10.18
N ILE A 36 -16.13 -2.03 -9.69
CA ILE A 36 -17.07 -1.35 -8.80
C ILE A 36 -16.37 -0.96 -7.47
N LEU A 37 -15.61 -1.88 -6.87
CA LEU A 37 -14.84 -1.61 -5.66
C LEU A 37 -13.81 -0.49 -5.87
N PHE A 38 -13.13 -0.48 -7.01
CA PHE A 38 -12.16 0.56 -7.37
C PHE A 38 -12.83 1.94 -7.46
N ILE A 39 -13.99 2.02 -8.11
CA ILE A 39 -14.77 3.27 -8.20
C ILE A 39 -15.18 3.74 -6.81
N ILE A 40 -15.70 2.84 -5.96
CA ILE A 40 -16.07 3.16 -4.58
C ILE A 40 -14.86 3.71 -3.81
N GLY A 41 -13.69 3.06 -3.94
CA GLY A 41 -12.45 3.54 -3.33
C GLY A 41 -12.05 4.92 -3.83
N CYS A 42 -12.12 5.17 -5.13
CA CYS A 42 -11.84 6.49 -5.72
C CYS A 42 -12.77 7.58 -5.19
N ILE A 43 -14.08 7.29 -5.09
CA ILE A 43 -15.06 8.20 -4.49
C ILE A 43 -14.67 8.49 -3.02
N GLY A 44 -14.28 7.46 -2.26
CA GLY A 44 -13.79 7.61 -0.89
C GLY A 44 -12.58 8.55 -0.80
N LEU A 45 -11.59 8.43 -1.69
CA LEU A 45 -10.45 9.34 -1.75
C LEU A 45 -10.85 10.78 -2.07
N SER A 46 -11.77 10.97 -3.01
CA SER A 46 -12.30 12.29 -3.36
C SER A 46 -13.01 12.94 -2.17
N ILE A 47 -13.83 12.18 -1.43
CA ILE A 47 -14.49 12.67 -0.22
C ILE A 47 -13.44 13.02 0.84
N ALA A 48 -12.42 12.18 1.03
CA ALA A 48 -11.32 12.39 1.99
C ALA A 48 -10.48 13.66 1.71
N LYS A 49 -10.59 14.25 0.50
CA LYS A 49 -9.82 15.43 0.06
C LYS A 49 -8.31 15.25 0.22
N ILE A 50 -7.82 14.03 -0.04
CA ILE A 50 -6.38 13.72 -0.02
C ILE A 50 -5.72 14.46 -1.21
N PRO A 51 -4.57 15.12 -1.01
CA PRO A 51 -3.92 15.88 -2.07
C PRO A 51 -3.53 14.97 -3.24
N PHE A 52 -4.02 15.32 -4.44
CA PHE A 52 -3.87 14.51 -5.66
C PHE A 52 -2.43 14.16 -6.00
N ARG A 53 -1.47 15.06 -5.71
CA ARG A 53 -0.03 14.80 -5.90
C ARG A 53 0.45 13.57 -5.12
N LYS A 54 0.00 13.37 -3.89
CA LYS A 54 0.38 12.21 -3.07
C LYS A 54 -0.21 10.92 -3.65
N ILE A 55 -1.46 10.98 -4.12
CA ILE A 55 -2.13 9.86 -4.78
C ILE A 55 -1.38 9.45 -6.05
N LEU A 56 -1.02 10.41 -6.91
CA LEU A 56 -0.30 10.16 -8.15
C LEU A 56 1.06 9.50 -7.96
N ILE A 57 1.83 9.90 -6.94
CA ILE A 57 3.14 9.29 -6.66
C ILE A 57 2.96 7.80 -6.35
N VAL A 58 2.07 7.46 -5.42
CA VAL A 58 1.84 6.05 -5.04
C VAL A 58 1.21 5.27 -6.19
N PHE A 59 0.27 5.88 -6.91
CA PHE A 59 -0.35 5.29 -8.10
C PHE A 59 0.69 4.99 -9.19
N SER A 60 1.64 5.91 -9.45
CA SER A 60 2.70 5.70 -10.44
C SER A 60 3.62 4.55 -10.06
N VAL A 61 3.98 4.42 -8.78
CA VAL A 61 4.82 3.30 -8.30
C VAL A 61 4.10 1.97 -8.53
N ILE A 62 2.82 1.90 -8.18
CA ILE A 62 2.03 0.66 -8.32
C ILE A 62 1.70 0.37 -9.77
N PHE A 63 1.48 1.39 -10.59
CA PHE A 63 1.32 1.24 -12.04
C PHE A 63 2.56 0.61 -12.67
N THR A 64 3.76 1.12 -12.35
CA THR A 64 5.02 0.54 -12.84
C THR A 64 5.19 -0.91 -12.39
N PHE A 65 4.89 -1.20 -11.12
CA PHE A 65 4.93 -2.57 -10.61
C PHE A 65 3.92 -3.49 -11.31
N SER A 66 2.69 -3.05 -11.48
CA SER A 66 1.60 -3.79 -12.14
C SER A 66 1.90 -4.06 -13.61
N LEU A 67 2.51 -3.09 -14.29
CA LEU A 67 2.94 -3.22 -15.68
C LEU A 67 4.05 -4.26 -15.80
N LEU A 68 5.09 -4.17 -14.95
CA LEU A 68 6.17 -5.16 -14.89
C LEU A 68 5.59 -6.56 -14.61
N ASN A 69 4.68 -6.68 -13.66
CA ASN A 69 4.04 -7.95 -13.32
C ASN A 69 3.24 -8.52 -14.49
N SER A 70 2.45 -7.70 -15.19
CA SER A 70 1.69 -8.13 -16.38
C SER A 70 2.60 -8.60 -17.50
N VAL A 71 3.70 -7.89 -17.76
CA VAL A 71 4.70 -8.29 -18.74
C VAL A 71 5.34 -9.63 -18.34
N MET A 72 5.73 -9.79 -17.07
CA MET A 72 6.30 -11.05 -16.57
C MET A 72 5.33 -12.23 -16.73
N ILE A 73 4.04 -12.05 -16.44
CA ILE A 73 3.03 -13.10 -16.64
C ILE A 73 2.96 -13.51 -18.11
N LEU A 74 2.93 -12.54 -19.02
CA LEU A 74 2.84 -12.80 -20.47
C LEU A 74 4.09 -13.50 -21.02
N PHE A 75 5.28 -13.21 -20.49
CA PHE A 75 6.53 -13.85 -20.94
C PHE A 75 6.79 -15.22 -20.30
N ILE A 76 6.50 -15.39 -19.01
CA ILE A 76 6.85 -16.60 -18.24
C ILE A 76 5.75 -17.66 -18.35
N THR A 77 4.48 -17.25 -18.40
CA THR A 77 3.34 -18.20 -18.37
C THR A 77 2.24 -17.77 -19.35
N PRO A 78 2.51 -17.78 -20.67
CA PRO A 78 1.63 -17.23 -21.70
C PRO A 78 0.26 -17.95 -21.80
N THR A 79 0.17 -19.20 -21.34
CA THR A 79 -1.05 -20.03 -21.38
C THR A 79 -1.80 -20.12 -20.05
N HIS A 80 -1.36 -19.43 -18.99
CA HIS A 80 -1.93 -19.60 -17.65
C HIS A 80 -3.42 -19.26 -17.56
N GLY A 81 -3.87 -18.22 -18.27
CA GLY A 81 -5.29 -17.86 -18.30
C GLY A 81 -6.15 -18.90 -19.02
N SER A 82 -5.58 -19.57 -20.01
CA SER A 82 -6.26 -20.64 -20.76
C SER A 82 -6.40 -21.92 -19.94
N GLU A 83 -5.40 -22.27 -19.12
CA GLU A 83 -5.48 -23.37 -18.15
C GLU A 83 -6.55 -23.13 -17.09
N LEU A 84 -6.72 -21.88 -16.65
CA LEU A 84 -7.73 -21.51 -15.65
C LEU A 84 -9.16 -21.49 -16.19
N THR A 85 -9.33 -21.23 -17.49
CA THR A 85 -10.64 -21.00 -18.11
C THR A 85 -11.07 -22.19 -18.99
N GLU A 86 -10.21 -23.20 -19.17
CA GLU A 86 -10.37 -24.33 -20.11
C GLU A 86 -10.71 -23.92 -21.56
N SER A 87 -10.50 -22.65 -21.89
CA SER A 87 -10.74 -22.04 -23.19
C SER A 87 -9.42 -21.57 -23.77
N TYR A 88 -9.17 -21.90 -25.04
CA TYR A 88 -7.94 -21.56 -25.73
C TYR A 88 -8.24 -20.63 -26.91
N THR A 89 -8.24 -19.33 -26.67
CA THR A 89 -8.36 -18.33 -27.74
C THR A 89 -7.04 -17.60 -27.94
N VAL A 90 -6.40 -17.86 -29.08
CA VAL A 90 -5.11 -17.26 -29.39
C VAL A 90 -5.31 -15.79 -29.77
N PHE A 91 -4.59 -14.91 -29.10
CA PHE A 91 -4.56 -13.49 -29.43
C PHE A 91 -3.38 -13.18 -30.36
N LEU A 92 -2.17 -13.61 -29.99
CA LEU A 92 -0.96 -13.25 -30.72
C LEU A 92 0.10 -14.34 -30.59
N HIS A 93 0.69 -14.73 -31.72
CA HIS A 93 1.85 -15.61 -31.76
C HIS A 93 3.13 -14.77 -31.68
N VAL A 94 3.82 -14.77 -30.54
CA VAL A 94 5.13 -14.11 -30.39
C VAL A 94 6.20 -15.21 -30.27
N GLY A 95 6.77 -15.62 -31.39
CA GLY A 95 7.81 -16.65 -31.41
C GLY A 95 7.33 -17.99 -30.83
N TYR A 96 7.99 -18.49 -29.78
CA TYR A 96 7.65 -19.75 -29.09
C TYR A 96 6.47 -19.61 -28.09
N ALA A 97 6.03 -18.39 -27.78
CA ALA A 97 4.96 -18.13 -26.83
C ALA A 97 3.67 -17.70 -27.55
N THR A 98 2.58 -18.42 -27.31
CA THR A 98 1.25 -18.05 -27.79
C THR A 98 0.51 -17.29 -26.68
N ILE A 99 0.36 -15.99 -26.87
CA ILE A 99 -0.38 -15.15 -25.93
C ILE A 99 -1.87 -15.42 -26.19
N THR A 100 -2.58 -15.82 -25.14
CA THR A 100 -4.03 -16.07 -25.17
C THR A 100 -4.79 -14.84 -24.65
N TYR A 101 -6.01 -14.63 -25.14
CA TYR A 101 -6.87 -13.55 -24.64
C TYR A 101 -7.18 -13.73 -23.14
N GLU A 102 -7.31 -14.97 -22.71
CA GLU A 102 -7.58 -15.35 -21.32
C GLU A 102 -6.43 -14.91 -20.41
N THR A 103 -5.16 -15.10 -20.83
CA THR A 103 -4.00 -14.63 -20.05
C THR A 103 -3.93 -13.11 -20.01
N LEU A 104 -4.27 -12.41 -21.11
CA LEU A 104 -4.34 -10.95 -21.12
C LEU A 104 -5.43 -10.43 -20.17
N PHE A 105 -6.61 -11.06 -20.18
CA PHE A 105 -7.71 -10.73 -19.29
C PHE A 105 -7.37 -11.02 -17.83
N TYR A 106 -6.68 -12.12 -17.55
CA TYR A 106 -6.16 -12.44 -16.23
C TYR A 106 -5.16 -11.38 -15.73
N ALA A 107 -4.17 -11.00 -16.56
CA ALA A 107 -3.20 -9.97 -16.22
C ALA A 107 -3.86 -8.61 -15.99
N ALA A 108 -4.88 -8.25 -16.79
CA ALA A 108 -5.67 -7.04 -16.60
C ALA A 108 -6.50 -7.08 -15.30
N THR A 109 -7.09 -8.23 -14.96
CA THR A 109 -7.85 -8.44 -13.72
C THR A 109 -6.95 -8.32 -12.50
N LEU A 110 -5.76 -8.94 -12.54
CA LEU A 110 -4.77 -8.85 -11.47
C LEU A 110 -4.26 -7.41 -11.31
N SER A 111 -4.00 -6.72 -12.42
CA SER A 111 -3.65 -5.30 -12.40
C SER A 111 -4.72 -4.45 -11.74
N LEU A 112 -6.00 -4.65 -12.12
CA LEU A 112 -7.12 -3.96 -11.52
C LEU A 112 -7.25 -4.27 -10.02
N LYS A 113 -6.94 -5.49 -9.59
CA LYS A 113 -6.90 -5.89 -8.18
C LYS A 113 -5.89 -5.05 -7.39
N TYR A 114 -4.68 -4.83 -7.93
CA TYR A 114 -3.70 -3.92 -7.31
C TYR A 114 -4.20 -2.47 -7.24
N PHE A 115 -4.81 -1.96 -8.32
CA PHE A 115 -5.38 -0.62 -8.31
C PHE A 115 -6.57 -0.48 -7.35
N THR A 116 -7.32 -1.55 -7.11
CA THR A 116 -8.47 -1.56 -6.18
C THR A 116 -8.04 -1.47 -4.71
N LEU A 117 -6.95 -2.14 -4.33
CA LEU A 117 -6.41 -2.10 -2.96
C LEU A 117 -5.87 -0.71 -2.58
N LEU A 118 -5.37 0.01 -3.59
CA LEU A 118 -4.72 1.31 -3.47
C LEU A 118 -5.58 2.38 -2.75
N PRO A 119 -6.78 2.73 -3.23
CA PRO A 119 -7.60 3.77 -2.61
C PRO A 119 -8.01 3.45 -1.19
N PHE A 120 -8.36 2.19 -0.88
CA PHE A 120 -8.73 1.80 0.48
C PHE A 120 -7.54 1.93 1.45
N THR A 121 -6.35 1.53 1.01
CA THR A 121 -5.12 1.64 1.80
C THR A 121 -4.76 3.10 2.05
N LEU A 122 -4.79 3.94 1.00
CA LEU A 122 -4.50 5.36 1.13
C LEU A 122 -5.53 6.06 2.03
N LEU A 123 -6.81 5.76 1.87
CA LEU A 123 -7.86 6.32 2.72
C LEU A 123 -7.58 5.98 4.18
N PHE A 124 -7.28 4.73 4.49
CA PHE A 124 -6.98 4.31 5.86
C PHE A 124 -5.75 5.02 6.44
N ILE A 125 -4.63 5.03 5.71
CA ILE A 125 -3.36 5.65 6.16
C ILE A 125 -3.49 7.15 6.37
N TYR A 126 -4.20 7.87 5.49
CA TYR A 126 -4.27 9.33 5.56
C TYR A 126 -5.38 9.86 6.46
N THR A 127 -6.31 9.02 6.90
CA THR A 127 -7.46 9.45 7.73
C THR A 127 -7.48 8.86 9.14
N THR A 128 -6.52 8.00 9.48
CA THR A 128 -6.44 7.33 10.79
C THR A 128 -5.10 7.64 11.45
N ASP A 129 -5.14 8.13 12.68
CA ASP A 129 -3.92 8.35 13.45
C ASP A 129 -3.34 7.01 13.95
N PRO A 130 -2.00 6.82 13.98
CA PRO A 130 -1.39 5.56 14.41
C PRO A 130 -1.84 5.09 15.81
N SER A 131 -1.98 6.01 16.76
CA SER A 131 -2.51 5.69 18.10
C SER A 131 -4.00 5.32 18.08
N GLU A 132 -4.78 5.89 17.18
CA GLU A 132 -6.20 5.54 16.98
C GLU A 132 -6.35 4.15 16.36
N PHE A 133 -5.47 3.80 15.42
CA PHE A 133 -5.38 2.44 14.88
C PHE A 133 -5.09 1.41 15.99
N VAL A 134 -4.10 1.68 16.85
CA VAL A 134 -3.74 0.80 17.96
C VAL A 134 -4.85 0.69 19.01
N SER A 135 -5.57 1.77 19.29
CA SER A 135 -6.73 1.71 20.18
C SER A 135 -7.89 0.91 19.56
N SER A 136 -8.05 0.98 18.24
CA SER A 136 -9.05 0.20 17.50
C SER A 136 -8.76 -1.32 17.54
N LEU A 137 -7.48 -1.70 17.52
CA LEU A 137 -7.03 -3.09 17.71
C LEU A 137 -7.45 -3.64 19.09
N SER A 138 -7.38 -2.83 20.15
CA SER A 138 -7.80 -3.25 21.50
C SER A 138 -9.30 -3.54 21.56
N LYS A 139 -10.11 -2.71 20.89
CA LYS A 139 -11.56 -2.88 20.78
C LYS A 139 -11.96 -4.12 19.96
N LEU A 140 -11.07 -4.62 19.10
CA LEU A 140 -11.29 -5.84 18.31
C LEU A 140 -10.86 -7.14 19.01
N GLY A 141 -10.46 -7.07 20.28
CA GLY A 141 -10.15 -8.25 21.08
C GLY A 141 -8.66 -8.56 21.20
N ILE A 142 -7.77 -7.71 20.70
CA ILE A 142 -6.33 -7.85 20.99
C ILE A 142 -6.07 -7.48 22.44
N HIS A 143 -5.24 -8.29 23.10
CA HIS A 143 -4.98 -8.17 24.53
C HIS A 143 -4.45 -6.78 24.90
N TYR A 144 -5.07 -6.15 25.89
CA TYR A 144 -4.81 -4.76 26.29
C TYR A 144 -3.33 -4.44 26.51
N LYS A 145 -2.55 -5.36 27.12
CA LYS A 145 -1.12 -5.16 27.38
C LYS A 145 -0.32 -4.94 26.08
N ILE A 146 -0.69 -5.64 25.00
CA ILE A 146 -0.01 -5.53 23.70
C ILE A 146 -0.30 -4.15 23.11
N THR A 147 -1.57 -3.77 23.04
CA THR A 147 -1.98 -2.47 22.47
C THR A 147 -1.46 -1.30 23.29
N TYR A 148 -1.40 -1.43 24.62
CA TYR A 148 -0.81 -0.43 25.51
C TYR A 148 0.69 -0.26 25.25
N ALA A 149 1.44 -1.36 25.16
CA ALA A 149 2.87 -1.33 24.86
C ALA A 149 3.17 -0.66 23.52
N ILE A 150 2.40 -1.00 22.47
CA ILE A 150 2.55 -0.38 21.15
C ILE A 150 2.24 1.12 21.20
N ASN A 151 1.18 1.53 21.91
CA ASN A 151 0.80 2.94 22.00
C ASN A 151 1.90 3.78 22.68
N ILE A 152 2.50 3.25 23.75
CA ILE A 152 3.67 3.88 24.39
C ILE A 152 4.84 3.97 23.42
N ALA A 153 5.17 2.88 22.71
CA ALA A 153 6.27 2.87 21.76
C ALA A 153 6.08 3.91 20.65
N LEU A 154 4.88 3.99 20.06
CA LEU A 154 4.55 5.01 19.04
C LEU A 154 4.69 6.43 19.58
N ARG A 155 4.32 6.66 20.84
CA ARG A 155 4.46 7.96 21.49
C ARG A 155 5.92 8.36 21.71
N TYR A 156 6.82 7.42 21.92
CA TYR A 156 8.26 7.68 22.09
C TYR A 156 9.02 7.84 20.78
N ILE A 157 8.48 7.45 19.62
CA ILE A 157 9.15 7.62 18.32
C ILE A 157 9.61 9.08 18.10
N PRO A 158 8.76 10.11 18.28
CA PRO A 158 9.18 11.50 18.13
C PRO A 158 10.28 11.92 19.11
N ASP A 159 10.21 11.47 20.36
CA ASP A 159 11.20 11.78 21.40
C ASP A 159 12.57 11.18 21.02
N ILE A 160 12.59 9.91 20.64
CA ILE A 160 13.81 9.22 20.18
C ILE A 160 14.37 9.87 18.90
N GLN A 161 13.52 10.30 17.97
CA GLN A 161 13.97 11.04 16.78
C GLN A 161 14.58 12.39 17.14
N SER A 162 14.05 13.08 18.14
CA SER A 162 14.59 14.36 18.63
C SER A 162 15.93 14.15 19.33
N GLU A 163 16.01 13.18 20.24
CA GLU A 163 17.23 12.81 20.95
C GLU A 163 18.33 12.37 19.97
N TYR A 164 17.99 11.54 18.98
CA TYR A 164 18.91 11.17 17.91
C TYR A 164 19.49 12.38 17.18
N LYS A 165 18.66 13.39 16.83
CA LYS A 165 19.15 14.61 16.17
C LYS A 165 20.10 15.40 17.08
N ILE A 166 19.79 15.52 18.37
CA ILE A 166 20.65 16.19 19.34
C ILE A 166 22.01 15.49 19.45
N ILE A 167 22.00 14.16 19.58
CA ILE A 167 23.22 13.35 19.65
C ILE A 167 24.02 13.49 18.35
N LYS A 168 23.36 13.40 17.18
CA LYS A 168 24.00 13.58 15.87
C LYS A 168 24.73 14.92 15.81
N HIS A 169 24.05 16.03 16.12
CA HIS A 169 24.64 17.37 16.06
C HIS A 169 25.76 17.58 17.08
N ALA A 170 25.63 17.01 18.29
CA ALA A 170 26.69 17.07 19.29
C ALA A 170 27.96 16.34 18.83
N GLN A 171 27.81 15.21 18.12
CA GLN A 171 28.94 14.46 17.57
C GLN A 171 29.53 15.14 16.32
N GLU A 172 28.70 15.77 15.48
CA GLU A 172 29.17 16.63 14.37
C GLU A 172 30.03 17.79 14.89
N ALA A 173 29.62 18.43 15.99
CA ALA A 173 30.43 19.46 16.66
C ALA A 173 31.76 18.94 17.24
N ARG A 174 31.87 17.64 17.49
CA ARG A 174 33.10 16.95 17.90
C ARG A 174 33.95 16.49 16.71
N GLY A 175 33.54 16.79 15.48
CA GLY A 175 34.25 16.43 14.26
C GLY A 175 33.89 15.05 13.69
N VAL A 176 32.84 14.40 14.18
CA VAL A 176 32.35 13.13 13.62
C VAL A 176 31.47 13.42 12.41
N ALA A 177 31.92 12.99 11.23
CA ALA A 177 31.21 13.18 9.97
C ALA A 177 30.07 12.16 9.81
N PHE A 178 28.82 12.61 9.78
CA PHE A 178 27.67 11.75 9.52
C PHE A 178 27.10 11.90 8.11
N GLU A 179 27.45 12.95 7.37
CA GLU A 179 26.85 13.21 6.05
C GLU A 179 27.66 12.62 4.89
N LYS A 180 26.98 12.40 3.76
CA LYS A 180 27.59 11.80 2.57
C LYS A 180 28.41 12.88 1.85
N GLY A 181 29.73 12.77 1.92
CA GLY A 181 30.67 13.72 1.31
C GLY A 181 31.71 14.28 2.29
N GLU A 182 31.47 14.17 3.60
CA GLU A 182 32.36 14.69 4.64
C GLU A 182 33.52 13.74 4.98
N ALA A 183 33.30 12.43 4.85
CA ALA A 183 34.34 11.41 5.06
C ALA A 183 34.04 10.10 4.29
N SER A 184 35.07 9.27 4.11
CA SER A 184 34.93 7.91 3.57
C SER A 184 34.04 7.04 4.47
N LEU A 185 33.25 6.13 3.88
CA LEU A 185 32.28 5.29 4.61
C LEU A 185 32.90 4.52 5.78
N TRP A 186 34.16 4.10 5.66
CA TRP A 186 34.90 3.39 6.71
C TRP A 186 35.15 4.24 7.96
N VAL A 187 35.34 5.55 7.79
CA VAL A 187 35.54 6.49 8.90
C VAL A 187 34.22 6.83 9.59
N ARG A 188 33.10 6.72 8.88
CA ARG A 188 31.74 7.02 9.38
C ARG A 188 31.11 5.86 10.16
N MET A 189 31.58 4.63 9.92
CA MET A 189 31.09 3.42 10.58
C MET A 189 31.87 3.03 11.84
N LYS A 190 32.99 3.71 12.12
CA LYS A 190 33.88 3.45 13.26
C LYS A 190 33.56 4.40 14.41
#